data_AF-A0A4R7DUG6-F1
#
_entry.id   AF-A0A4R7DUG6-F1
#
_cell.length_a   1.000
_cell.length_b   1.000
_cell.length_c   1.000
_cell.angle_alpha   90.00
_cell.angle_beta   90.00
_cell.angle_gamma   90.00
#
_symmetry.space_group_name_H-M   'P 1'
#
loop_
_entity.id
_entity.type
_entity.pdbx_description
1 polymer ?
#
loop_
_entity_poly.entity_id
_entity_poly.type
_entity_poly.pdbx_seq_one_letter_code
_entity_poly.pdbx_strand_id
1 'polypeptide(L)'
;MDINRKIETRKKFSYFVREIFGNEPMQKLIYKKEKIKEILKEICTKYNNLNDYMDAIWMWRGSSNSPVSNLKLENDYLIMNYKKIKVKELYINISNAAMFDCILIKVEGEENSVPEIKNYSWLDKSDLYNNKAPSKVNLDNDEFIHQDYNKNEDNQYIYYKNPDIFLLSAKFGKSNMRRFTDKKLEIKLNKLLFERLSYEEFLDWFMLDINSYDKKISDFNNYLEDYPMLGLNHDLGEEIYKNLEKFDKALIDNGIFYRARKLNSDELYDEEKMWNPPVDEVPIFEGRYNHFAQSFLYLSSLEKTAFVETIPSWHSACCMAKFKLKKIKKLLDLRSKEIFEYEKAILYQIIVESDMINKETNARYKRPEYAVTRFLADRARELDYNGIIYNSVKDRQGENVVIFNPESLKNKNICMVKSPYKYKK
;
A
#
# COMPACT_ATOMS: atom_id res chain seq x y z
N MET A 1 -9.54 -21.16 -8.56
CA MET A 1 -8.23 -20.65 -9.00
C MET A 1 -7.38 -20.33 -7.77
N ASP A 2 -6.14 -20.79 -7.73
CA ASP A 2 -5.21 -20.68 -6.58
C ASP A 2 -4.95 -19.22 -6.16
N ILE A 3 -5.11 -18.94 -4.86
CA ILE A 3 -4.83 -17.64 -4.22
C ILE A 3 -3.36 -17.25 -4.43
N ASN A 4 -2.44 -18.22 -4.36
CA ASN A 4 -1.02 -17.98 -4.55
C ASN A 4 -0.72 -17.45 -5.95
N ARG A 5 -1.37 -18.02 -6.99
CA ARG A 5 -1.22 -17.54 -8.37
C ARG A 5 -1.72 -16.10 -8.52
N LYS A 6 -2.78 -15.70 -7.81
CA LYS A 6 -3.27 -14.30 -7.85
C LYS A 6 -2.25 -13.34 -7.22
N ILE A 7 -1.77 -13.68 -6.03
CA ILE A 7 -0.73 -12.89 -5.32
C ILE A 7 0.52 -12.76 -6.18
N GLU A 8 0.94 -13.85 -6.81
CA GLU A 8 2.13 -13.87 -7.66
C GLU A 8 2.00 -12.91 -8.86
N THR A 9 0.87 -12.88 -9.55
CA THR A 9 0.67 -11.92 -10.66
C THR A 9 0.72 -10.46 -10.20
N ARG A 10 0.25 -10.17 -8.97
CA ARG A 10 0.27 -8.82 -8.40
C ARG A 10 1.70 -8.41 -8.04
N LYS A 11 2.44 -9.29 -7.38
CA LYS A 11 3.87 -9.11 -7.09
C LYS A 11 4.66 -8.81 -8.36
N LYS A 12 4.48 -9.65 -9.37
CA LYS A 12 5.16 -9.54 -10.66
C LYS A 12 4.87 -8.22 -11.37
N PHE A 13 3.61 -7.81 -11.43
CA PHE A 13 3.23 -6.53 -12.05
C PHE A 13 3.78 -5.33 -11.26
N SER A 14 3.61 -5.31 -9.93
CA SER A 14 4.13 -4.24 -9.06
C SER A 14 5.64 -4.10 -9.18
N TYR A 15 6.38 -5.22 -9.10
CA TYR A 15 7.83 -5.21 -9.29
C TYR A 15 8.23 -4.62 -10.64
N PHE A 16 7.57 -5.06 -11.72
CA PHE A 16 7.80 -4.55 -13.07
C PHE A 16 7.60 -3.03 -13.16
N VAL A 17 6.50 -2.50 -12.60
CA VAL A 17 6.21 -1.07 -12.67
C VAL A 17 7.16 -0.27 -11.76
N ARG A 18 7.43 -0.75 -10.55
CA ARG A 18 8.29 -0.06 -9.57
C ARG A 18 9.77 -0.07 -9.95
N GLU A 19 10.24 -1.07 -10.68
CA GLU A 19 11.58 -1.04 -11.27
C GLU A 19 11.79 0.12 -12.25
N ILE A 20 10.72 0.57 -12.92
CA ILE A 20 10.75 1.63 -13.93
C ILE A 20 10.54 2.99 -13.27
N PHE A 21 9.59 3.07 -12.33
CA PHE A 21 9.11 4.35 -11.81
C PHE A 21 9.51 4.65 -10.36
N GLY A 22 10.13 3.70 -9.67
CA GLY A 22 10.46 3.77 -8.25
C GLY A 22 9.38 3.19 -7.34
N ASN A 23 9.73 3.05 -6.05
CA ASN A 23 8.85 2.46 -5.03
C ASN A 23 7.93 3.49 -4.34
N GLU A 24 8.25 4.78 -4.48
CA GLU A 24 7.50 5.84 -3.82
C GLU A 24 6.13 6.01 -4.47
N PRO A 25 5.05 6.14 -3.67
CA PRO A 25 3.72 6.42 -4.17
C PRO A 25 3.71 7.66 -5.05
N MET A 26 3.12 7.55 -6.25
CA MET A 26 3.05 8.66 -7.19
C MET A 26 1.92 8.52 -8.19
N GLN A 27 1.46 9.67 -8.68
CA GLN A 27 0.56 9.79 -9.82
C GLN A 27 1.22 10.69 -10.85
N LYS A 28 1.31 10.24 -12.11
CA LYS A 28 2.06 10.97 -13.13
C LYS A 28 1.43 10.86 -14.51
N LEU A 29 0.98 12.00 -15.04
CA LEU A 29 0.55 12.15 -16.43
C LEU A 29 1.75 12.52 -17.33
N ILE A 30 1.86 11.84 -18.47
CA ILE A 30 2.96 11.99 -19.42
C ILE A 30 2.36 12.11 -20.83
N TYR A 31 2.52 13.28 -21.44
CA TYR A 31 1.95 13.61 -22.75
C TYR A 31 3.00 14.12 -23.75
N LYS A 32 4.24 14.39 -23.32
CA LYS A 32 5.33 14.80 -24.21
C LYS A 32 5.85 13.59 -25.00
N LYS A 33 5.82 13.67 -26.33
CA LYS A 33 6.12 12.55 -27.24
C LYS A 33 7.48 11.90 -26.97
N GLU A 34 8.52 12.69 -26.75
CA GLU A 34 9.88 12.21 -26.48
C GLU A 34 9.94 11.43 -25.17
N LYS A 35 9.24 11.91 -24.14
CA LYS A 35 9.21 11.25 -22.82
C LYS A 35 8.38 9.98 -22.85
N ILE A 36 7.27 9.97 -23.59
CA ILE A 36 6.48 8.75 -23.84
C ILE A 36 7.38 7.70 -24.52
N LYS A 37 8.10 8.08 -25.57
CA LYS A 37 9.00 7.17 -26.30
C LYS A 37 10.08 6.57 -25.40
N GLU A 38 10.71 7.39 -24.55
CA GLU A 38 11.70 6.95 -23.56
C GLU A 38 11.12 5.90 -22.61
N ILE A 39 9.96 6.19 -22.02
CA ILE A 39 9.30 5.31 -21.05
C ILE A 39 8.81 4.02 -21.70
N LEU A 40 8.22 4.08 -22.90
CA LEU A 40 7.81 2.89 -23.63
C LEU A 40 9.00 1.99 -23.98
N LYS A 41 10.15 2.58 -24.34
CA LYS A 41 11.39 1.83 -24.56
C LYS A 41 11.83 1.10 -23.28
N GLU A 42 11.77 1.77 -22.14
CA GLU A 42 12.10 1.18 -20.85
C GLU A 42 11.12 0.05 -20.46
N ILE A 43 9.81 0.28 -20.59
CA ILE A 43 8.73 -0.71 -20.42
C ILE A 43 9.00 -1.94 -21.29
N CYS A 44 9.28 -1.77 -22.59
CA CYS A 44 9.54 -2.90 -23.50
C CYS A 44 10.82 -3.65 -23.12
N THR A 45 11.89 -2.92 -22.75
CA THR A 45 13.17 -3.52 -22.36
C THR A 45 13.02 -4.36 -21.10
N LYS A 46 12.38 -3.80 -20.06
CA LYS A 46 12.11 -4.50 -18.81
C LYS A 46 11.19 -5.69 -19.03
N TYR A 47 10.10 -5.52 -19.79
CA TYR A 47 9.18 -6.61 -20.10
C TYR A 47 9.88 -7.79 -20.79
N ASN A 48 10.72 -7.53 -21.80
CA ASN A 48 11.40 -8.59 -22.55
C ASN A 48 12.53 -9.28 -21.76
N ASN A 49 13.05 -8.64 -20.72
CA ASN A 49 14.00 -9.27 -19.79
C ASN A 49 13.28 -10.17 -18.76
N LEU A 50 11.96 -10.03 -18.62
CA LEU A 50 11.14 -10.77 -17.66
C LEU A 50 10.49 -11.99 -18.35
N ASN A 51 11.30 -12.98 -18.72
CA ASN A 51 10.85 -14.21 -19.40
C ASN A 51 9.70 -14.95 -18.69
N ASP A 52 9.55 -14.79 -17.36
CA ASP A 52 8.53 -15.47 -16.55
C ASP A 52 7.27 -14.62 -16.23
N TYR A 53 7.14 -13.42 -16.80
CA TYR A 53 6.13 -12.42 -16.36
C TYR A 53 4.99 -12.21 -17.36
N MET A 54 5.03 -12.83 -18.55
CA MET A 54 4.05 -12.59 -19.62
C MET A 54 2.60 -12.87 -19.18
N ASP A 55 2.39 -13.83 -18.29
CA ASP A 55 1.07 -14.16 -17.74
C ASP A 55 0.56 -13.19 -16.65
N ALA A 56 1.43 -12.35 -16.10
CA ALA A 56 1.14 -11.49 -14.95
C ALA A 56 0.62 -10.11 -15.33
N ILE A 57 1.12 -9.55 -16.44
CA ILE A 57 0.77 -8.22 -16.93
C ILE A 57 -0.41 -8.34 -17.88
N TRP A 58 -1.52 -7.69 -17.55
CA TRP A 58 -2.75 -7.75 -18.34
C TRP A 58 -3.12 -6.40 -18.88
N MET A 59 -3.56 -6.41 -20.13
CA MET A 59 -4.23 -5.28 -20.75
C MET A 59 -5.73 -5.45 -20.55
N TRP A 60 -6.34 -4.43 -19.98
CA TRP A 60 -7.75 -4.37 -19.66
C TRP A 60 -8.46 -3.33 -20.53
N ARG A 61 -9.54 -3.77 -21.16
CA ARG A 61 -10.45 -2.92 -21.95
C ARG A 61 -11.93 -3.24 -21.74
N GLY A 62 -12.28 -4.09 -20.75
CA GLY A 62 -13.64 -4.56 -20.56
C GLY A 62 -13.78 -6.00 -21.03
N SER A 63 -14.59 -6.28 -22.04
CA SER A 63 -14.77 -7.66 -22.54
C SER A 63 -13.54 -8.25 -23.25
N SER A 64 -12.57 -7.43 -23.63
CA SER A 64 -11.41 -7.82 -24.45
C SER A 64 -10.09 -7.90 -23.66
N ASN A 65 -10.16 -8.31 -22.39
CA ASN A 65 -8.99 -8.41 -21.52
C ASN A 65 -8.07 -9.56 -21.96
N SER A 66 -6.76 -9.31 -21.99
CA SER A 66 -5.78 -10.32 -22.42
C SER A 66 -4.44 -10.14 -21.71
N PRO A 67 -3.65 -11.22 -21.53
CA PRO A 67 -2.25 -11.06 -21.18
C PRO A 67 -1.54 -10.21 -22.23
N VAL A 68 -0.55 -9.45 -21.78
CA VAL A 68 0.39 -8.77 -22.69
C VAL A 68 1.35 -9.83 -23.26
N SER A 69 1.67 -9.71 -24.54
CA SER A 69 2.64 -10.51 -25.27
C SER A 69 3.24 -9.64 -26.39
N ASN A 70 4.38 -10.05 -26.94
CA ASN A 70 5.04 -9.35 -28.06
C ASN A 70 5.22 -7.82 -27.83
N LEU A 71 5.56 -7.42 -26.61
CA LEU A 71 5.70 -6.00 -26.25
C LEU A 71 7.01 -5.42 -26.81
N LYS A 72 6.91 -4.56 -27.83
CA LYS A 72 8.08 -3.89 -28.42
C LYS A 72 7.72 -2.51 -28.95
N LEU A 73 8.74 -1.68 -29.13
CA LEU A 73 8.60 -0.37 -29.75
C LEU A 73 9.12 -0.42 -31.20
N GLU A 74 8.31 -0.02 -32.17
CA GLU A 74 8.64 -0.05 -33.60
C GLU A 74 8.15 1.23 -34.29
N ASN A 75 9.06 2.03 -34.84
CA ASN A 75 8.72 3.25 -35.60
C ASN A 75 7.76 4.21 -34.86
N ASP A 76 8.01 4.47 -33.57
CA ASP A 76 7.16 5.24 -32.65
C ASP A 76 5.83 4.56 -32.23
N TYR A 77 5.56 3.33 -32.67
CA TYR A 77 4.41 2.55 -32.22
C TYR A 77 4.77 1.58 -31.12
N LEU A 78 3.89 1.47 -30.12
CA LEU A 78 3.90 0.36 -29.19
C LEU A 78 3.21 -0.83 -29.86
N ILE A 79 3.96 -1.90 -30.11
CA ILE A 79 3.40 -3.19 -30.47
C ILE A 79 3.07 -3.92 -29.18
N MET A 80 1.81 -4.32 -29.04
CA MET A 80 1.32 -5.08 -27.89
C MET A 80 0.35 -6.14 -28.38
N ASN A 81 0.73 -7.40 -28.24
CA ASN A 81 0.07 -8.57 -28.82
C ASN A 81 0.08 -8.48 -30.35
N TYR A 82 -1.10 -8.31 -30.95
CA TYR A 82 -1.32 -8.06 -32.38
C TYR A 82 -1.69 -6.60 -32.66
N LYS A 83 -1.67 -5.72 -31.65
CA LYS A 83 -2.07 -4.31 -31.76
C LYS A 83 -0.84 -3.45 -32.02
N LYS A 84 -0.95 -2.51 -32.95
CA LYS A 84 0.03 -1.46 -33.22
C LYS A 84 -0.56 -0.12 -32.80
N ILE A 85 -0.02 0.42 -31.71
CA ILE A 85 -0.65 1.47 -30.91
C ILE A 85 0.20 2.73 -30.98
N LYS A 86 -0.39 3.84 -31.43
CA LYS A 86 0.18 5.17 -31.32
C LYS A 86 -0.20 5.75 -29.95
N VAL A 87 0.75 5.81 -29.02
CA VAL A 87 0.47 6.25 -27.64
C VAL A 87 0.45 7.78 -27.56
N LYS A 88 -0.70 8.33 -27.17
CA LYS A 88 -0.93 9.77 -26.99
C LYS A 88 -0.52 10.23 -25.60
N GLU A 89 -0.93 9.48 -24.58
CA GLU A 89 -0.69 9.79 -23.17
C GLU A 89 -0.44 8.51 -22.37
N LEU A 90 0.39 8.62 -21.34
CA LEU A 90 0.54 7.62 -20.29
C LEU A 90 0.17 8.24 -18.95
N TYR A 91 -0.61 7.53 -18.15
CA TYR A 91 -0.86 7.90 -16.77
C TYR A 91 -0.46 6.76 -15.84
N ILE A 92 0.49 7.05 -14.95
CA ILE A 92 1.12 6.06 -14.05
C ILE A 92 0.58 6.26 -12.64
N ASN A 93 0.20 5.17 -11.98
CA ASN A 93 -0.14 5.13 -10.56
C ASN A 93 0.75 4.11 -9.84
N ILE A 94 1.55 4.58 -8.89
CA ILE A 94 2.23 3.78 -7.87
C ILE A 94 1.47 4.03 -6.56
N SER A 95 0.79 3.01 -6.05
CA SER A 95 -0.05 3.11 -4.86
C SER A 95 0.73 2.74 -3.58
N ASN A 96 0.26 3.18 -2.42
CA ASN A 96 0.70 2.63 -1.13
C ASN A 96 0.41 1.12 -1.04
N ALA A 97 -0.71 0.69 -1.64
CA ALA A 97 -1.07 -0.72 -1.76
C ALA A 97 -0.71 -1.20 -3.17
N ALA A 98 0.48 -1.80 -3.29
CA ALA A 98 1.10 -2.30 -4.53
C ALA A 98 0.16 -3.06 -5.51
N MET A 99 -0.89 -3.71 -4.99
CA MET A 99 -1.89 -4.37 -5.83
C MET A 99 -2.76 -3.41 -6.68
N PHE A 100 -2.75 -2.11 -6.40
CA PHE A 100 -3.43 -1.05 -7.14
C PHE A 100 -2.48 -0.26 -8.06
N ASP A 101 -1.22 -0.67 -8.18
CA ASP A 101 -0.33 -0.12 -9.19
C ASP A 101 -0.96 -0.33 -10.58
N CYS A 102 -0.90 0.69 -11.43
CA CYS A 102 -1.43 0.57 -12.79
C CYS A 102 -0.83 1.60 -13.76
N ILE A 103 -0.96 1.31 -15.05
CA ILE A 103 -0.60 2.22 -16.15
C ILE A 103 -1.82 2.36 -17.06
N LEU A 104 -2.31 3.57 -17.25
CA LEU A 104 -3.30 3.88 -18.28
C LEU A 104 -2.58 4.34 -19.55
N ILE A 105 -2.97 3.80 -20.69
CA ILE A 105 -2.42 4.10 -22.01
C ILE A 105 -3.54 4.68 -22.86
N LYS A 106 -3.47 5.99 -23.15
CA LYS A 106 -4.39 6.65 -24.10
C LYS A 106 -3.80 6.55 -25.50
N VAL A 107 -4.61 6.08 -26.43
CA VAL A 107 -4.25 5.83 -27.82
C VAL A 107 -4.69 7.00 -28.68
N GLU A 108 -3.82 7.41 -29.60
CA GLU A 108 -4.15 8.30 -30.70
C GLU A 108 -4.75 7.45 -31.85
N GLY A 109 -5.89 7.87 -32.38
CA GLY A 109 -6.46 7.22 -33.56
C GLY A 109 -5.74 7.65 -34.84
N GLU A 110 -5.65 6.72 -35.81
CA GLU A 110 -5.03 6.97 -37.11
C GLU A 110 -5.86 7.91 -37.99
N GLU A 111 -7.18 7.80 -37.92
CA GLU A 111 -8.11 8.60 -38.73
C GLU A 111 -8.65 9.78 -37.92
N ASN A 112 -8.91 9.58 -36.62
CA ASN A 112 -9.44 10.62 -35.73
C ASN A 112 -8.55 10.78 -34.49
N SER A 113 -8.21 12.02 -34.15
CA SER A 113 -7.36 12.36 -32.98
C SER A 113 -8.15 12.72 -31.72
N VAL A 114 -9.47 12.95 -31.88
CA VAL A 114 -10.43 13.31 -30.84
C VAL A 114 -11.57 12.26 -30.82
N PRO A 115 -11.94 11.74 -29.64
CA PRO A 115 -13.00 10.76 -29.54
C PRO A 115 -14.37 11.42 -29.71
N GLU A 116 -15.09 11.10 -30.79
CA GLU A 116 -16.46 11.55 -31.02
C GLU A 116 -17.44 10.37 -30.98
N ILE A 117 -18.49 10.45 -30.16
CA ILE A 117 -19.44 9.35 -29.90
C ILE A 117 -19.94 8.66 -31.19
N LYS A 118 -20.17 9.44 -32.26
CA LYS A 118 -20.68 8.93 -33.55
C LYS A 118 -19.71 7.99 -34.29
N ASN A 119 -18.42 8.02 -33.94
CA ASN A 119 -17.37 7.21 -34.57
C ASN A 119 -17.20 5.83 -33.91
N TYR A 120 -18.10 5.47 -32.99
CA TYR A 120 -18.02 4.29 -32.15
C TYR A 120 -19.31 3.48 -32.29
N SER A 121 -19.20 2.16 -32.32
CA SER A 121 -20.31 1.21 -32.34
C SER A 121 -20.72 0.86 -30.91
N TRP A 122 -21.92 1.28 -30.51
CA TRP A 122 -22.39 1.12 -29.13
C TRP A 122 -23.36 -0.06 -29.01
N LEU A 123 -23.25 -0.80 -27.91
CA LEU A 123 -24.24 -1.79 -27.52
C LEU A 123 -25.06 -1.28 -26.33
N ASP A 124 -26.38 -1.43 -26.43
CA ASP A 124 -27.30 -1.19 -25.32
C ASP A 124 -27.26 -2.37 -24.32
N LYS A 125 -27.27 -2.05 -23.02
CA LYS A 125 -27.33 -3.01 -21.91
C LYS A 125 -28.57 -3.90 -21.93
N SER A 126 -29.72 -3.42 -22.41
CA SER A 126 -30.98 -4.20 -22.39
C SER A 126 -31.12 -5.15 -23.58
N ASP A 127 -30.33 -4.96 -24.64
CA ASP A 127 -30.54 -5.59 -25.95
C ASP A 127 -29.32 -6.40 -26.45
N LEU A 128 -28.50 -6.92 -25.52
CA LEU A 128 -27.34 -7.78 -25.84
C LEU A 128 -27.69 -9.03 -26.65
N TYR A 129 -28.97 -9.45 -26.68
CA TYR A 129 -29.45 -10.56 -27.51
C TYR A 129 -30.02 -10.12 -28.88
N ASN A 130 -30.27 -8.82 -29.07
CA ASN A 130 -30.96 -8.28 -30.24
C ASN A 130 -30.02 -7.46 -31.17
N ASN A 131 -28.75 -7.23 -30.79
CA ASN A 131 -27.77 -6.47 -31.59
C ASN A 131 -28.29 -5.12 -32.12
N LYS A 132 -29.18 -4.45 -31.38
CA LYS A 132 -29.70 -3.13 -31.76
C LYS A 132 -28.79 -2.03 -31.22
N ALA A 133 -28.34 -1.15 -32.11
CA ALA A 133 -27.65 0.07 -31.71
C ALA A 133 -28.59 0.95 -30.86
N PRO A 134 -28.10 1.56 -29.77
CA PRO A 134 -28.93 2.43 -28.93
C PRO A 134 -29.38 3.67 -29.71
N SER A 135 -30.61 4.12 -29.46
CA SER A 135 -31.17 5.32 -30.10
C SER A 135 -30.49 6.62 -29.66
N LYS A 136 -29.88 6.63 -28.46
CA LYS A 136 -29.05 7.73 -27.94
C LYS A 136 -28.04 7.20 -26.92
N VAL A 137 -26.77 7.52 -27.11
CA VAL A 137 -25.71 7.20 -26.15
C VAL A 137 -25.62 8.31 -25.11
N ASN A 138 -25.87 7.97 -23.85
CA ASN A 138 -25.66 8.85 -22.70
C ASN A 138 -24.54 8.30 -21.82
N LEU A 139 -23.34 8.88 -21.93
CA LEU A 139 -22.19 8.46 -21.15
C LEU A 139 -22.39 8.68 -19.64
N ASP A 140 -23.31 9.55 -19.22
CA ASP A 140 -23.54 9.85 -17.80
C ASP A 140 -24.31 8.72 -17.09
N ASN A 141 -25.21 8.02 -17.80
CA ASN A 141 -26.08 6.97 -17.25
C ASN A 141 -25.39 5.60 -17.05
N ASP A 142 -24.06 5.52 -17.23
CA ASP A 142 -23.28 4.28 -17.11
C ASP A 142 -23.75 3.14 -18.04
N GLU A 143 -24.53 3.42 -19.08
CA GLU A 143 -25.37 2.42 -19.79
C GLU A 143 -24.74 1.76 -21.02
N PHE A 144 -23.51 2.10 -21.40
CA PHE A 144 -22.99 1.72 -22.72
C PHE A 144 -21.62 1.05 -22.70
N ILE A 145 -21.45 0.10 -23.60
CA ILE A 145 -20.24 -0.68 -23.90
C ILE A 145 -19.95 -0.46 -25.39
N HIS A 146 -18.68 -0.26 -25.75
CA HIS A 146 -18.31 -0.08 -27.15
C HIS A 146 -17.88 -1.41 -27.76
N GLN A 147 -18.49 -1.80 -28.87
CA GLN A 147 -18.11 -2.99 -29.61
C GLN A 147 -16.99 -2.65 -30.61
N ASP A 148 -15.92 -3.41 -30.47
CA ASP A 148 -14.59 -3.27 -31.04
C ASP A 148 -14.58 -3.37 -32.59
N TYR A 149 -15.03 -2.33 -33.30
CA TYR A 149 -15.04 -2.29 -34.78
C TYR A 149 -14.15 -1.18 -35.39
N ASN A 150 -13.28 -0.55 -34.60
CA ASN A 150 -12.40 0.53 -35.04
C ASN A 150 -11.02 0.05 -35.48
N LYS A 151 -10.99 -1.06 -36.23
CA LYS A 151 -9.77 -1.77 -36.60
C LYS A 151 -9.57 -1.75 -38.10
N ASN A 152 -8.41 -1.27 -38.55
CA ASN A 152 -7.86 -1.66 -39.83
C ASN A 152 -6.90 -2.81 -39.59
N GLU A 153 -7.02 -3.85 -40.39
CA GLU A 153 -6.10 -4.98 -40.39
C GLU A 153 -5.21 -4.84 -41.62
N ASP A 154 -3.91 -4.87 -41.39
CA ASP A 154 -2.98 -5.37 -42.41
C ASP A 154 -2.63 -6.81 -42.04
N ASN A 155 -1.97 -7.56 -42.91
CA ASN A 155 -1.66 -8.99 -42.75
C ASN A 155 -0.94 -9.34 -41.43
N GLN A 156 -0.43 -8.36 -40.67
CA GLN A 156 0.35 -8.56 -39.45
C GLN A 156 -0.20 -7.88 -38.18
N TYR A 157 -0.87 -6.72 -38.26
CA TYR A 157 -1.24 -5.93 -37.07
C TYR A 157 -2.60 -5.23 -37.20
N ILE A 158 -3.18 -4.95 -36.03
CA ILE A 158 -4.40 -4.18 -35.84
C ILE A 158 -4.07 -2.75 -35.40
N TYR A 159 -4.63 -1.76 -36.10
CA TYR A 159 -4.52 -0.34 -35.77
C TYR A 159 -5.86 0.23 -35.28
N TYR A 160 -5.82 1.35 -34.56
CA TYR A 160 -7.02 2.03 -34.05
C TYR A 160 -7.39 3.22 -34.92
N LYS A 161 -8.57 3.19 -35.56
CA LYS A 161 -9.06 4.34 -36.34
C LYS A 161 -9.33 5.56 -35.47
N ASN A 162 -9.88 5.31 -34.28
CA ASN A 162 -10.31 6.33 -33.33
C ASN A 162 -9.48 6.23 -32.03
N PRO A 163 -9.43 7.28 -31.20
CA PRO A 163 -8.76 7.22 -29.92
C PRO A 163 -9.34 6.13 -29.01
N ASP A 164 -8.50 5.58 -28.14
CA ASP A 164 -8.93 4.57 -27.17
C ASP A 164 -8.13 4.68 -25.87
N ILE A 165 -8.45 3.88 -24.86
CA ILE A 165 -7.70 3.84 -23.60
C ILE A 165 -7.66 2.43 -23.00
N PHE A 166 -6.47 2.00 -22.59
CA PHE A 166 -6.24 0.71 -21.92
C PHE A 166 -5.74 0.91 -20.50
N LEU A 167 -6.12 0.01 -19.61
CA LEU A 167 -5.50 -0.14 -18.30
C LEU A 167 -4.54 -1.33 -18.35
N LEU A 168 -3.26 -1.13 -18.03
CA LEU A 168 -2.35 -2.21 -17.67
C LEU A 168 -2.34 -2.38 -16.16
N SER A 169 -2.64 -3.58 -15.69
CA SER A 169 -2.53 -3.97 -14.29
C SER A 169 -2.31 -5.47 -14.15
N ALA A 170 -2.10 -5.96 -12.93
CA ALA A 170 -2.01 -7.40 -12.68
C ALA A 170 -3.28 -8.14 -13.15
N LYS A 171 -3.13 -9.36 -13.71
CA LYS A 171 -4.23 -10.25 -14.14
C LYS A 171 -5.38 -10.41 -13.13
N PHE A 172 -5.08 -10.31 -11.84
CA PHE A 172 -6.06 -10.40 -10.76
C PHE A 172 -6.04 -9.18 -9.85
N GLY A 173 -5.70 -8.00 -10.38
CA GLY A 173 -5.66 -6.75 -9.65
C GLY A 173 -6.99 -6.42 -8.96
N LYS A 174 -8.14 -6.76 -9.59
CA LYS A 174 -9.46 -6.35 -9.05
C LYS A 174 -10.68 -7.23 -9.41
N SER A 175 -10.58 -8.16 -10.36
CA SER A 175 -11.71 -8.92 -10.96
C SER A 175 -12.42 -9.97 -10.07
N ASN A 176 -12.18 -10.00 -8.74
CA ASN A 176 -12.96 -10.83 -7.80
C ASN A 176 -13.68 -10.00 -6.73
N MET A 177 -13.67 -8.67 -6.83
CA MET A 177 -14.48 -7.81 -5.98
C MET A 177 -15.88 -7.71 -6.57
N ARG A 178 -16.93 -7.88 -5.74
CA ARG A 178 -18.35 -7.74 -6.15
C ARG A 178 -18.67 -6.43 -6.91
N ARG A 179 -17.81 -5.42 -6.83
CA ARG A 179 -17.99 -4.08 -7.42
C ARG A 179 -17.17 -3.80 -8.68
N PHE A 180 -16.18 -4.64 -9.03
CA PHE A 180 -15.32 -4.44 -10.20
C PHE A 180 -15.59 -5.53 -11.23
N THR A 181 -16.57 -5.29 -12.10
CA THR A 181 -16.85 -6.12 -13.26
C THR A 181 -16.14 -5.54 -14.48
N ASP A 182 -15.73 -6.39 -15.42
CA ASP A 182 -15.15 -5.96 -16.70
C ASP A 182 -16.00 -4.87 -17.37
N LYS A 183 -17.33 -5.02 -17.30
CA LYS A 183 -18.31 -4.03 -17.73
C LYS A 183 -18.19 -2.67 -17.04
N LYS A 184 -18.08 -2.64 -15.70
CA LYS A 184 -17.92 -1.38 -14.95
C LYS A 184 -16.59 -0.70 -15.25
N LEU A 185 -15.52 -1.48 -15.40
CA LEU A 185 -14.23 -0.96 -15.84
C LEU A 185 -14.34 -0.32 -17.21
N GLU A 186 -14.99 -1.00 -18.15
CA GLU A 186 -15.18 -0.47 -19.49
C GLU A 186 -15.94 0.85 -19.51
N ILE A 187 -17.03 0.96 -18.74
CA ILE A 187 -17.79 2.20 -18.58
C ILE A 187 -16.89 3.33 -18.07
N LYS A 188 -16.04 3.05 -17.08
CA LYS A 188 -15.14 4.06 -16.50
C LYS A 188 -14.02 4.46 -17.45
N LEU A 189 -13.46 3.51 -18.20
CA LEU A 189 -12.51 3.79 -19.27
C LEU A 189 -13.15 4.61 -20.40
N ASN A 190 -14.40 4.34 -20.78
CA ASN A 190 -15.13 5.15 -21.74
C ASN A 190 -15.36 6.57 -21.21
N LYS A 191 -15.81 6.74 -19.96
CA LYS A 191 -15.94 8.07 -19.34
C LYS A 191 -14.62 8.83 -19.36
N LEU A 192 -13.50 8.17 -19.06
CA LEU A 192 -12.17 8.75 -19.12
C LEU A 192 -11.74 9.12 -20.55
N LEU A 193 -12.01 8.25 -21.53
CA LEU A 193 -11.73 8.49 -22.95
C LEU A 193 -12.45 9.74 -23.47
N PHE A 194 -13.73 9.91 -23.12
CA PHE A 194 -14.58 11.03 -23.53
C PHE A 194 -14.54 12.22 -22.55
N GLU A 195 -13.55 12.27 -21.66
CA GLU A 195 -13.31 13.39 -20.75
C GLU A 195 -14.51 13.73 -19.85
N ARG A 196 -15.31 12.71 -19.51
CA ARG A 196 -16.41 12.76 -18.53
C ARG A 196 -15.95 12.40 -17.11
N LEU A 197 -14.70 11.98 -16.98
CA LEU A 197 -14.06 11.56 -15.75
C LEU A 197 -12.57 11.95 -15.86
N SER A 198 -12.00 12.53 -14.81
CA SER A 198 -10.56 12.79 -14.73
C SER A 198 -9.78 11.51 -14.38
N TYR A 199 -8.45 11.55 -14.50
CA TYR A 199 -7.61 10.43 -14.07
C TYR A 199 -7.67 10.23 -12.55
N GLU A 200 -7.76 11.31 -11.80
CA GLU A 200 -7.90 11.30 -10.33
C GLU A 200 -9.24 10.68 -9.94
N GLU A 201 -10.36 11.09 -10.54
CA GLU A 201 -11.67 10.50 -10.28
C GLU A 201 -11.75 9.02 -10.69
N PHE A 202 -11.05 8.64 -11.77
CA PHE A 202 -10.88 7.24 -12.14
C PHE A 202 -10.11 6.46 -11.08
N LEU A 203 -9.00 7.02 -10.57
CA LEU A 203 -8.21 6.39 -9.52
C LEU A 203 -8.98 6.28 -8.21
N ASP A 204 -9.75 7.30 -7.84
CA ASP A 204 -10.62 7.24 -6.67
C ASP A 204 -11.62 6.10 -6.82
N TRP A 205 -12.25 5.96 -7.99
CA TRP A 205 -13.07 4.79 -8.29
C TRP A 205 -12.29 3.47 -8.26
N PHE A 206 -11.06 3.48 -8.78
CA PHE A 206 -10.17 2.33 -8.83
C PHE A 206 -9.65 1.92 -7.45
N MET A 207 -9.62 2.83 -6.47
CA MET A 207 -9.15 2.61 -5.10
C MET A 207 -10.27 2.81 -4.07
N LEU A 208 -11.54 2.88 -4.51
CA LEU A 208 -12.71 3.18 -3.69
C LEU A 208 -12.77 2.42 -2.37
N ASP A 209 -12.38 1.14 -2.36
CA ASP A 209 -12.39 0.36 -1.14
C ASP A 209 -11.43 0.96 -0.11
N ILE A 210 -10.19 1.31 -0.51
CA ILE A 210 -9.22 2.05 0.34
C ILE A 210 -9.78 3.41 0.75
N ASN A 211 -10.21 4.23 -0.21
CA ASN A 211 -10.66 5.60 0.08
C ASN A 211 -11.91 5.63 0.98
N SER A 212 -12.76 4.60 0.90
CA SER A 212 -13.94 4.48 1.78
C SER A 212 -13.56 4.24 3.24
N TYR A 213 -12.35 3.76 3.51
CA TYR A 213 -11.87 3.59 4.87
C TYR A 213 -11.35 4.87 5.49
N ASP A 214 -10.88 5.88 4.72
CA ASP A 214 -10.39 7.13 5.32
C ASP A 214 -11.43 7.78 6.24
N LYS A 215 -12.70 7.79 5.79
CA LYS A 215 -13.80 8.26 6.62
C LYS A 215 -14.03 7.35 7.83
N LYS A 216 -14.09 6.03 7.64
CA LYS A 216 -14.28 5.07 8.75
C LYS A 216 -13.17 5.14 9.79
N ILE A 217 -11.95 5.43 9.35
CA ILE A 217 -10.76 5.60 10.18
C ILE A 217 -10.87 6.88 10.99
N SER A 218 -11.21 7.98 10.34
CA SER A 218 -11.46 9.25 11.04
C SER A 218 -12.58 9.09 12.07
N ASP A 219 -13.68 8.44 11.71
CA ASP A 219 -14.82 8.20 12.59
C ASP A 219 -14.41 7.31 13.78
N PHE A 220 -13.63 6.25 13.55
CA PHE A 220 -13.15 5.37 14.61
C PHE A 220 -12.16 6.07 15.55
N ASN A 221 -11.25 6.88 15.01
CA ASN A 221 -10.32 7.68 15.81
C ASN A 221 -11.09 8.60 16.74
N ASN A 222 -12.03 9.38 16.19
CA ASN A 222 -12.90 10.27 16.97
C ASN A 222 -13.67 9.50 18.05
N TYR A 223 -14.24 8.35 17.69
CA TYR A 223 -14.95 7.49 18.64
C TYR A 223 -14.04 7.02 19.78
N LEU A 224 -12.79 6.64 19.51
CA LEU A 224 -11.82 6.25 20.53
C LEU A 224 -11.27 7.42 21.34
N GLU A 225 -11.33 8.66 20.84
CA GLU A 225 -11.00 9.83 21.67
C GLU A 225 -11.99 10.01 22.82
N ASP A 226 -13.28 9.79 22.54
CA ASP A 226 -14.37 9.94 23.52
C ASP A 226 -14.58 8.66 24.35
N TYR A 227 -14.43 7.50 23.72
CA TYR A 227 -14.68 6.18 24.32
C TYR A 227 -13.49 5.21 24.15
N PRO A 228 -12.31 5.47 24.74
CA PRO A 228 -11.08 4.69 24.50
C PRO A 228 -11.21 3.19 24.78
N MET A 229 -12.07 2.81 25.73
CA MET A 229 -12.28 1.42 26.16
C MET A 229 -13.36 0.68 25.36
N LEU A 230 -14.12 1.38 24.50
CA LEU A 230 -15.28 0.82 23.80
C LEU A 230 -15.01 0.56 22.32
N GLY A 231 -13.75 0.40 21.91
CA GLY A 231 -13.36 0.24 20.51
C GLY A 231 -14.11 -0.87 19.76
N LEU A 232 -14.47 -1.97 20.44
CA LEU A 232 -15.24 -3.07 19.87
C LEU A 232 -16.69 -2.72 19.50
N ASN A 233 -17.24 -1.65 20.06
CA ASN A 233 -18.60 -1.21 19.74
C ASN A 233 -18.66 -0.40 18.42
N HIS A 234 -17.50 -0.10 17.81
CA HIS A 234 -17.40 0.56 16.52
C HIS A 234 -17.12 -0.48 15.42
N ASP A 235 -17.82 -0.37 14.27
CA ASP A 235 -17.70 -1.32 13.15
C ASP A 235 -16.24 -1.58 12.74
N LEU A 236 -15.44 -0.52 12.60
CA LEU A 236 -14.02 -0.65 12.25
C LEU A 236 -13.19 -1.33 13.36
N GLY A 237 -13.50 -1.07 14.63
CA GLY A 237 -12.80 -1.72 15.75
C GLY A 237 -13.12 -3.22 15.81
N GLU A 238 -14.37 -3.60 15.55
CA GLU A 238 -14.78 -5.01 15.41
C GLU A 238 -14.09 -5.68 14.21
N GLU A 239 -14.00 -4.99 13.07
CA GLU A 239 -13.31 -5.46 11.86
C GLU A 239 -11.81 -5.68 12.13
N ILE A 240 -11.12 -4.73 12.78
CA ILE A 240 -9.72 -4.86 13.19
C ILE A 240 -9.56 -6.04 14.16
N TYR A 241 -10.40 -6.14 15.19
CA TYR A 241 -10.32 -7.21 16.18
C TYR A 241 -10.42 -8.61 15.56
N LYS A 242 -11.40 -8.81 14.66
CA LYS A 242 -11.62 -10.08 13.96
C LYS A 242 -10.47 -10.44 13.02
N ASN A 243 -9.82 -9.46 12.41
CA ASN A 243 -8.87 -9.71 11.33
C ASN A 243 -7.39 -9.53 11.73
N LEU A 244 -7.07 -9.03 12.92
CA LEU A 244 -5.67 -8.81 13.34
C LEU A 244 -4.86 -10.12 13.37
N GLU A 245 -5.48 -11.26 13.65
CA GLU A 245 -4.80 -12.56 13.62
C GLU A 245 -4.26 -12.95 12.23
N LYS A 246 -4.81 -12.34 11.17
CA LYS A 246 -4.37 -12.52 9.78
C LYS A 246 -3.12 -11.71 9.47
N PHE A 247 -2.71 -10.78 10.34
CA PHE A 247 -1.48 -10.01 10.12
C PHE A 247 -0.25 -10.90 10.15
N ASP A 248 0.74 -10.50 9.36
CA ASP A 248 2.00 -11.19 9.31
C ASP A 248 2.68 -11.17 10.68
N LYS A 249 3.29 -12.31 11.00
CA LYS A 249 4.07 -12.52 12.22
C LYS A 249 5.54 -12.37 11.86
N ALA A 250 6.16 -11.29 12.31
CA ALA A 250 7.59 -11.09 12.13
C ALA A 250 8.43 -11.99 13.05
N LEU A 251 9.64 -12.26 12.59
CA LEU A 251 10.72 -12.94 13.32
C LEU A 251 11.95 -12.03 13.31
N ILE A 252 12.46 -11.72 14.49
CA ILE A 252 13.81 -11.15 14.63
C ILE A 252 14.77 -12.29 14.97
N ASP A 253 15.66 -12.62 14.04
CA ASP A 253 16.73 -13.59 14.27
C ASP A 253 18.10 -12.89 14.23
N ASN A 254 18.75 -12.82 15.40
CA ASN A 254 20.05 -12.16 15.60
C ASN A 254 20.08 -10.65 15.26
N GLY A 255 19.05 -9.90 15.67
CA GLY A 255 19.01 -8.45 15.53
C GLY A 255 19.73 -7.70 16.65
N ILE A 256 20.26 -6.52 16.33
CA ILE A 256 20.84 -5.58 17.30
C ILE A 256 19.87 -4.40 17.45
N PHE A 257 19.53 -4.10 18.70
CA PHE A 257 18.61 -3.03 19.04
C PHE A 257 19.18 -2.18 20.19
N TYR A 258 18.60 -1.01 20.39
CA TYR A 258 19.10 0.01 21.27
C TYR A 258 17.98 0.56 22.14
N ARG A 259 18.31 0.98 23.35
CA ARG A 259 17.41 1.72 24.21
C ARG A 259 18.11 2.93 24.77
N ALA A 260 17.47 4.08 24.65
CA ALA A 260 17.90 5.30 25.32
C ALA A 260 17.10 5.50 26.62
N ARG A 261 17.76 6.10 27.61
CA ARG A 261 17.11 6.71 28.77
C ARG A 261 17.66 8.11 28.97
N LYS A 262 16.76 9.07 29.23
CA LYS A 262 17.15 10.43 29.59
C LYS A 262 18.00 10.40 30.86
N LEU A 263 19.15 11.06 30.83
CA LEU A 263 19.99 11.25 31.99
C LEU A 263 19.37 12.30 32.91
N ASN A 264 19.20 11.96 34.19
CA ASN A 264 18.77 12.91 35.24
C ASN A 264 19.97 13.55 35.95
N SER A 265 21.13 12.94 35.86
CA SER A 265 22.44 13.38 36.36
C SER A 265 23.51 12.97 35.35
N ASP A 266 24.78 13.28 35.60
CA ASP A 266 25.88 12.79 34.75
C ASP A 266 26.16 11.28 34.88
N GLU A 267 25.49 10.60 35.80
CA GLU A 267 25.65 9.17 36.06
C GLU A 267 24.87 8.31 35.05
N LEU A 268 25.53 7.25 34.57
CA LEU A 268 24.90 6.27 33.69
C LEU A 268 24.02 5.33 34.50
N TYR A 269 22.89 4.93 33.90
CA TYR A 269 22.11 3.81 34.43
C TYR A 269 22.91 2.51 34.33
N ASP A 270 22.74 1.66 35.34
CA ASP A 270 23.23 0.28 35.31
C ASP A 270 22.39 -0.59 34.35
N GLU A 271 22.82 -1.84 34.15
CA GLU A 271 22.14 -2.78 33.26
C GLU A 271 20.68 -3.01 33.68
N GLU A 272 20.41 -3.20 34.97
CA GLU A 272 19.06 -3.45 35.49
C GLU A 272 18.11 -2.30 35.16
N LYS A 273 18.55 -1.06 35.35
CA LYS A 273 17.78 0.13 35.00
C LYS A 273 17.63 0.32 33.50
N MET A 274 18.35 -0.38 32.63
CA MET A 274 18.11 -0.31 31.18
C MET A 274 17.05 -1.32 30.69
N TRP A 275 16.62 -2.26 31.53
CA TRP A 275 15.45 -3.11 31.30
C TRP A 275 14.13 -2.37 31.53
N ASN A 276 13.01 -3.00 31.20
CA ASN A 276 11.69 -2.41 31.44
C ASN A 276 11.50 -2.13 32.95
N PRO A 277 10.87 -1.01 33.31
CA PRO A 277 10.73 -0.63 34.71
C PRO A 277 9.89 -1.65 35.51
N PRO A 278 10.26 -2.00 36.76
CA PRO A 278 9.48 -2.90 37.60
C PRO A 278 8.14 -2.25 38.02
N VAL A 279 7.03 -2.92 37.72
CA VAL A 279 5.66 -2.38 37.90
C VAL A 279 5.33 -2.08 39.36
N ASP A 280 5.88 -2.87 40.29
CA ASP A 280 5.60 -2.77 41.73
C ASP A 280 6.45 -1.72 42.45
N GLU A 281 7.46 -1.13 41.78
CA GLU A 281 8.40 -0.19 42.41
C GLU A 281 8.24 1.24 41.89
N VAL A 282 7.84 1.42 40.63
CA VAL A 282 7.76 2.74 39.99
C VAL A 282 6.49 2.88 39.14
N PRO A 283 5.93 4.11 39.03
CA PRO A 283 4.76 4.34 38.19
C PRO A 283 5.11 4.12 36.72
N ILE A 284 4.33 3.24 36.06
CA ILE A 284 4.44 2.99 34.63
C ILE A 284 3.40 3.83 33.91
N PHE A 285 3.85 4.96 33.38
CA PHE A 285 3.02 5.82 32.56
C PHE A 285 2.67 5.15 31.24
N GLU A 286 1.56 5.61 30.68
CA GLU A 286 1.08 5.11 29.42
C GLU A 286 2.04 5.46 28.28
N GLY A 287 2.18 4.53 27.33
CA GLY A 287 2.92 4.70 26.09
C GLY A 287 2.02 4.47 24.88
N ARG A 288 2.64 4.47 23.70
CA ARG A 288 1.92 4.22 22.44
C ARG A 288 1.26 2.84 22.45
N TYR A 289 1.95 1.82 22.97
CA TYR A 289 1.46 0.45 22.95
C TYR A 289 1.19 -0.14 24.33
N ASN A 290 1.18 0.67 25.40
CA ASN A 290 0.89 0.19 26.76
C ASN A 290 -0.06 1.14 27.49
N HIS A 291 -0.95 0.54 28.28
CA HIS A 291 -1.74 1.28 29.28
C HIS A 291 -0.91 1.58 30.52
N PHE A 292 -1.47 2.37 31.43
CA PHE A 292 -0.90 2.57 32.76
C PHE A 292 -0.68 1.22 33.46
N ALA A 293 0.40 1.12 34.26
CA ALA A 293 0.81 -0.09 34.97
C ALA A 293 1.19 -1.31 34.09
N GLN A 294 1.31 -1.14 32.76
CA GLN A 294 1.79 -2.19 31.87
C GLN A 294 3.24 -1.92 31.45
N SER A 295 4.18 -2.67 32.02
CA SER A 295 5.61 -2.49 31.75
C SER A 295 6.09 -3.32 30.56
N PHE A 296 6.38 -2.64 29.45
CA PHE A 296 6.95 -3.24 28.24
C PHE A 296 8.37 -2.74 27.97
N LEU A 297 9.14 -3.53 27.22
CA LEU A 297 10.49 -3.15 26.79
C LEU A 297 10.45 -2.57 25.38
N TYR A 298 10.69 -1.26 25.27
CA TYR A 298 10.82 -0.54 23.99
C TYR A 298 12.27 -0.47 23.56
N LEU A 299 12.55 -0.86 22.32
CA LEU A 299 13.88 -0.80 21.70
C LEU A 299 13.78 -0.25 20.27
N SER A 300 14.88 0.27 19.72
CA SER A 300 14.98 0.77 18.34
C SER A 300 16.13 0.11 17.59
N SER A 301 16.04 -0.02 16.27
CA SER A 301 17.06 -0.69 15.45
C SER A 301 18.35 0.12 15.28
N LEU A 302 18.31 1.45 15.48
CA LEU A 302 19.47 2.35 15.40
C LEU A 302 19.62 3.18 16.68
N GLU A 303 20.86 3.54 17.04
CA GLU A 303 21.15 4.44 18.17
C GLU A 303 20.46 5.80 18.02
N LYS A 304 20.53 6.38 16.80
CA LYS A 304 19.90 7.65 16.45
C LYS A 304 18.38 7.58 16.67
N THR A 305 17.73 6.50 16.22
CA THR A 305 16.29 6.28 16.42
C THR A 305 15.93 6.22 17.90
N ALA A 306 16.65 5.40 18.68
CA ALA A 306 16.43 5.31 20.13
C ALA A 306 16.57 6.67 20.83
N PHE A 307 17.55 7.48 20.39
CA PHE A 307 17.76 8.83 20.88
C PHE A 307 16.56 9.74 20.58
N VAL A 308 16.15 9.90 19.31
CA VAL A 308 15.09 10.85 18.95
C VAL A 308 13.71 10.46 19.48
N GLU A 309 13.46 9.16 19.69
CA GLU A 309 12.21 8.67 20.29
C GLU A 309 12.07 9.09 21.75
N THR A 310 13.16 9.02 22.52
CA THR A 310 13.13 9.17 23.97
C THR A 310 13.58 10.55 24.45
N ILE A 311 14.51 11.17 23.73
CA ILE A 311 15.27 12.33 24.20
C ILE A 311 14.68 13.60 23.59
N PRO A 312 14.27 14.59 24.40
CA PRO A 312 13.80 15.86 23.89
C PRO A 312 14.85 16.55 23.02
N SER A 313 14.42 17.29 22.00
CA SER A 313 15.32 17.92 21.01
C SER A 313 16.38 18.85 21.59
N TRP A 314 16.14 19.42 22.77
CA TRP A 314 17.07 20.30 23.49
C TRP A 314 18.10 19.57 24.37
N HIS A 315 18.02 18.24 24.51
CA HIS A 315 19.04 17.44 25.18
C HIS A 315 20.05 16.90 24.15
N SER A 316 21.34 16.90 24.51
CA SER A 316 22.44 16.46 23.63
C SER A 316 23.00 15.08 23.96
N ALA A 317 22.58 14.47 25.08
CA ALA A 317 23.12 13.21 25.58
C ALA A 317 22.07 12.33 26.24
N CYS A 318 22.33 11.02 26.25
CA CYS A 318 21.52 10.03 26.98
C CYS A 318 22.37 8.86 27.47
N CYS A 319 21.78 8.03 28.33
CA CYS A 319 22.30 6.71 28.62
C CYS A 319 21.74 5.74 27.57
N MET A 320 22.62 5.03 26.88
CA MET A 320 22.27 4.11 25.80
C MET A 320 22.68 2.68 26.19
N ALA A 321 21.82 1.71 25.89
CA ALA A 321 22.13 0.29 26.03
C ALA A 321 21.91 -0.43 24.70
N LYS A 322 22.76 -1.44 24.44
CA LYS A 322 22.71 -2.26 23.23
C LYS A 322 22.22 -3.66 23.58
N PHE A 323 21.17 -4.10 22.93
CA PHE A 323 20.54 -5.40 23.10
C PHE A 323 20.73 -6.26 21.84
N LYS A 324 20.93 -7.56 22.04
CA LYS A 324 20.88 -8.58 20.99
C LYS A 324 19.61 -9.39 21.18
N LEU A 325 18.78 -9.40 20.13
CA LEU A 325 17.53 -10.16 20.05
C LEU A 325 17.76 -11.41 19.21
N LYS A 326 17.43 -12.59 19.75
CA LYS A 326 17.62 -13.90 19.12
C LYS A 326 16.30 -14.64 19.07
N LYS A 327 15.89 -15.05 17.87
CA LYS A 327 14.69 -15.88 17.63
C LYS A 327 13.42 -15.34 18.31
N ILE A 328 13.21 -14.01 18.29
CA ILE A 328 11.96 -13.41 18.79
C ILE A 328 10.89 -13.64 17.72
N LYS A 329 9.98 -14.58 17.99
CA LYS A 329 8.88 -14.98 17.08
C LYS A 329 7.59 -14.24 17.42
N LYS A 330 6.57 -14.38 16.59
CA LYS A 330 5.21 -13.84 16.83
C LYS A 330 5.24 -12.35 17.21
N LEU A 331 5.95 -11.54 16.43
CA LEU A 331 5.84 -10.09 16.51
C LEU A 331 4.77 -9.61 15.54
N LEU A 332 3.88 -8.72 15.98
CA LEU A 332 2.91 -8.11 15.09
C LEU A 332 3.68 -7.13 14.22
N ASP A 333 3.70 -7.39 12.92
CA ASP A 333 4.49 -6.61 11.97
C ASP A 333 3.65 -5.45 11.43
N LEU A 334 3.88 -4.25 11.96
CA LEU A 334 3.25 -2.99 11.57
C LEU A 334 4.24 -2.07 10.82
N ARG A 335 5.29 -2.63 10.21
CA ARG A 335 6.26 -1.86 9.41
C ARG A 335 5.80 -1.68 7.97
N SER A 336 5.71 -0.48 7.44
CA SER A 336 5.38 -0.21 6.04
C SER A 336 6.09 -1.19 5.10
N LYS A 337 5.28 -1.93 4.34
CA LYS A 337 5.73 -2.99 3.43
C LYS A 337 4.67 -3.23 2.36
N GLU A 338 5.11 -3.80 1.25
CA GLU A 338 4.22 -4.11 0.14
C GLU A 338 3.34 -5.33 0.46
N ILE A 339 2.02 -5.11 0.49
CA ILE A 339 1.02 -6.17 0.69
C ILE A 339 0.26 -6.44 -0.61
N PHE A 340 0.24 -7.71 -1.01
CA PHE A 340 -0.36 -8.17 -2.28
C PHE A 340 -1.66 -8.96 -2.09
N GLU A 341 -1.93 -9.45 -0.89
CA GLU A 341 -3.17 -10.13 -0.53
C GLU A 341 -4.23 -9.08 -0.20
N TYR A 342 -5.40 -9.16 -0.83
CA TYR A 342 -6.35 -8.04 -0.83
C TYR A 342 -6.88 -7.66 0.55
N GLU A 343 -7.44 -8.62 1.28
CA GLU A 343 -8.00 -8.36 2.62
C GLU A 343 -6.94 -7.81 3.57
N LYS A 344 -5.72 -8.37 3.51
CA LYS A 344 -4.59 -7.86 4.28
C LYS A 344 -4.16 -6.48 3.83
N ALA A 345 -4.09 -6.21 2.52
CA ALA A 345 -3.65 -4.93 2.00
C ALA A 345 -4.56 -3.79 2.45
N ILE A 346 -5.87 -4.01 2.44
CA ILE A 346 -6.82 -3.04 2.99
C ILE A 346 -6.56 -2.85 4.48
N LEU A 347 -6.55 -3.91 5.27
CA LEU A 347 -6.38 -3.78 6.72
C LEU A 347 -5.02 -3.17 7.10
N TYR A 348 -3.99 -3.44 6.31
CA TYR A 348 -2.68 -2.83 6.43
C TYR A 348 -2.71 -1.35 6.09
N GLN A 349 -3.36 -0.98 4.99
CA GLN A 349 -3.56 0.41 4.61
C GLN A 349 -4.30 1.17 5.71
N ILE A 350 -5.34 0.55 6.27
CA ILE A 350 -6.13 1.09 7.38
C ILE A 350 -5.28 1.28 8.63
N ILE A 351 -4.43 0.33 9.00
CA ILE A 351 -3.74 0.38 10.29
C ILE A 351 -2.42 1.15 10.20
N VAL A 352 -1.63 0.90 9.16
CA VAL A 352 -0.24 1.34 9.05
C VAL A 352 -0.11 2.61 8.21
N GLU A 353 -0.80 2.70 7.08
CA GLU A 353 -0.60 3.78 6.10
C GLU A 353 -1.57 4.97 6.28
N SER A 354 -2.58 4.85 7.13
CA SER A 354 -3.64 5.86 7.35
C SER A 354 -3.29 6.93 8.39
N ASP A 355 -2.01 7.09 8.70
CA ASP A 355 -1.49 7.84 9.87
C ASP A 355 -2.00 7.39 11.25
N MET A 356 -2.93 6.41 11.36
CA MET A 356 -3.51 5.97 12.64
C MET A 356 -2.47 5.62 13.70
N ILE A 357 -1.45 4.85 13.32
CA ILE A 357 -0.37 4.44 14.22
C ILE A 357 0.90 5.28 14.05
N ASN A 358 1.02 6.00 12.92
CA ASN A 358 2.23 6.72 12.51
C ASN A 358 2.15 8.23 12.74
N LYS A 359 1.07 8.75 13.34
CA LYS A 359 0.95 10.16 13.71
C LYS A 359 1.89 10.51 14.87
N GLU A 360 2.66 11.60 14.70
CA GLU A 360 3.48 12.16 15.77
C GLU A 360 2.61 12.85 16.82
N THR A 361 2.97 12.68 18.09
CA THR A 361 2.31 13.31 19.23
C THR A 361 2.71 14.79 19.30
N ASN A 362 1.84 15.69 18.85
CA ASN A 362 2.08 17.14 18.96
C ASN A 362 1.57 17.74 20.29
N ALA A 363 0.68 17.04 21.01
CA ALA A 363 0.08 17.54 22.24
C ALA A 363 0.61 16.79 23.47
N ARG A 364 1.10 17.55 24.47
CA ARG A 364 1.75 16.99 25.67
C ARG A 364 0.81 16.14 26.53
N TYR A 365 -0.47 16.51 26.57
CA TYR A 365 -1.48 15.96 27.50
C TYR A 365 -2.62 15.20 26.82
N LYS A 366 -2.92 15.48 25.54
CA LYS A 366 -3.93 14.77 24.76
C LYS A 366 -3.20 13.93 23.72
N ARG A 367 -3.28 12.60 23.82
CA ARG A 367 -2.61 11.65 22.89
C ARG A 367 -3.62 10.71 22.24
N PRO A 368 -4.57 11.24 21.44
CA PRO A 368 -5.59 10.41 20.80
C PRO A 368 -4.98 9.34 19.89
N GLU A 369 -3.82 9.61 19.30
CA GLU A 369 -3.06 8.66 18.48
C GLU A 369 -2.57 7.43 19.25
N TYR A 370 -2.69 7.38 20.58
CA TYR A 370 -2.36 6.19 21.37
C TYR A 370 -3.55 5.24 21.54
N ALA A 371 -4.78 5.69 21.30
CA ALA A 371 -5.97 4.86 21.54
C ALA A 371 -5.98 3.63 20.62
N VAL A 372 -5.74 3.83 19.33
CA VAL A 372 -5.68 2.75 18.33
C VAL A 372 -4.51 1.81 18.61
N THR A 373 -3.32 2.34 18.85
CA THR A 373 -2.12 1.52 19.06
C THR A 373 -2.21 0.68 20.32
N ARG A 374 -2.87 1.18 21.39
CA ARG A 374 -3.16 0.38 22.59
C ARG A 374 -4.22 -0.68 22.34
N PHE A 375 -5.28 -0.35 21.61
CA PHE A 375 -6.28 -1.34 21.18
C PHE A 375 -5.64 -2.50 20.38
N LEU A 376 -4.73 -2.18 19.46
CA LEU A 376 -3.94 -3.16 18.71
C LEU A 376 -3.01 -3.98 19.63
N ALA A 377 -2.38 -3.34 20.62
CA ALA A 377 -1.50 -4.02 21.57
C ALA A 377 -2.25 -5.02 22.46
N ASP A 378 -3.43 -4.66 22.95
CA ASP A 378 -4.26 -5.57 23.75
C ASP A 378 -4.70 -6.77 22.91
N ARG A 379 -5.14 -6.55 21.68
CA ARG A 379 -5.51 -7.64 20.76
C ARG A 379 -4.31 -8.51 20.41
N ALA A 380 -3.14 -7.93 20.17
CA ALA A 380 -1.91 -8.69 19.90
C ALA A 380 -1.54 -9.58 21.09
N ARG A 381 -1.64 -9.05 22.32
CA ARG A 381 -1.39 -9.84 23.54
C ARG A 381 -2.40 -10.97 23.73
N GLU A 382 -3.69 -10.71 23.49
CA GLU A 382 -4.74 -11.74 23.54
C GLU A 382 -4.47 -12.88 22.56
N LEU A 383 -3.84 -12.58 21.41
CA LEU A 383 -3.42 -13.55 20.40
C LEU A 383 -2.03 -14.18 20.64
N ASP A 384 -1.49 -14.04 21.87
CA ASP A 384 -0.17 -14.55 22.29
C ASP A 384 1.01 -14.08 21.42
N TYR A 385 0.98 -12.83 20.96
CA TYR A 385 2.15 -12.20 20.37
C TYR A 385 3.19 -11.87 21.44
N ASN A 386 4.48 -11.96 21.10
CA ASN A 386 5.57 -11.57 22.02
C ASN A 386 5.79 -10.05 22.04
N GLY A 387 5.25 -9.33 21.07
CA GLY A 387 5.51 -7.92 20.87
C GLY A 387 5.01 -7.38 19.53
N ILE A 388 5.39 -6.14 19.25
CA ILE A 388 5.05 -5.41 18.02
C ILE A 388 6.35 -4.84 17.44
N ILE A 389 6.51 -4.90 16.11
CA ILE A 389 7.56 -4.20 15.38
C ILE A 389 6.92 -3.19 14.40
N TYR A 390 7.43 -1.97 14.35
CA TYR A 390 6.84 -0.86 13.59
C TYR A 390 7.91 0.16 13.16
N ASN A 391 7.64 0.97 12.14
CA ASN A 391 8.58 2.05 11.76
C ASN A 391 8.60 3.16 12.81
N SER A 392 9.74 3.83 12.97
CA SER A 392 9.79 5.04 13.78
C SER A 392 9.12 6.20 13.05
N VAL A 393 8.26 6.91 13.78
CA VAL A 393 7.61 8.14 13.30
C VAL A 393 8.62 9.29 13.20
N LYS A 394 9.64 9.28 14.07
CA LYS A 394 10.64 10.35 14.19
C LYS A 394 11.90 10.12 13.35
N ASP A 395 12.15 8.89 12.91
CA ASP A 395 13.30 8.53 12.08
C ASP A 395 12.91 7.47 11.05
N ARG A 396 12.62 7.89 9.81
CA ARG A 396 12.11 7.00 8.75
C ARG A 396 13.02 5.81 8.40
N GLN A 397 14.30 5.87 8.77
CA GLN A 397 15.26 4.79 8.57
C GLN A 397 15.27 3.76 9.71
N GLY A 398 14.63 4.10 10.83
CA GLY A 398 14.60 3.30 12.05
C GLY A 398 13.32 2.47 12.19
N GLU A 399 13.47 1.33 12.85
CA GLU A 399 12.37 0.49 13.31
C GLU A 399 12.38 0.46 14.84
N ASN A 400 11.21 0.31 15.43
CA ASN A 400 11.02 0.13 16.86
C ASN A 400 10.41 -1.24 17.12
N VAL A 401 10.75 -1.83 18.27
CA VAL A 401 10.13 -3.06 18.77
C VAL A 401 9.69 -2.86 20.22
N VAL A 402 8.47 -3.29 20.52
CA VAL A 402 7.93 -3.38 21.88
C VAL A 402 7.82 -4.85 22.24
N ILE A 403 8.39 -5.26 23.38
CA ILE A 403 8.28 -6.62 23.91
C ILE A 403 7.33 -6.61 25.10
N PHE A 404 6.30 -7.44 25.04
CA PHE A 404 5.23 -7.45 26.06
C PHE A 404 5.62 -8.18 27.35
N ASN A 405 6.40 -9.26 27.26
CA ASN A 405 6.87 -10.01 28.41
C ASN A 405 8.40 -10.17 28.40
N PRO A 406 9.15 -9.08 28.60
CA PRO A 406 10.61 -9.07 28.51
C PRO A 406 11.27 -10.02 29.52
N GLU A 407 10.74 -10.17 30.73
CA GLU A 407 11.32 -11.07 31.75
C GLU A 407 11.34 -12.53 31.32
N SER A 408 10.31 -13.02 30.62
CA SER A 408 10.30 -14.39 30.10
C SER A 408 11.38 -14.66 29.04
N LEU A 409 11.86 -13.60 28.37
CA LEU A 409 12.81 -13.64 27.24
C LEU A 409 14.23 -13.19 27.63
N LYS A 410 14.38 -12.53 28.79
CA LYS A 410 15.63 -12.01 29.33
C LYS A 410 16.65 -13.13 29.49
N ASN A 411 17.90 -12.85 29.10
CA ASN A 411 19.05 -13.75 29.12
C ASN A 411 18.91 -15.04 28.28
N LYS A 412 17.77 -15.28 27.62
CA LYS A 412 17.54 -16.40 26.70
C LYS A 412 17.54 -15.90 25.26
N ASN A 413 16.59 -15.01 24.97
CA ASN A 413 16.34 -14.47 23.65
C ASN A 413 16.75 -13.00 23.55
N ILE A 414 16.80 -12.28 24.67
CA ILE A 414 17.21 -10.88 24.73
C ILE A 414 18.38 -10.77 25.70
N CYS A 415 19.53 -10.30 25.22
CA CYS A 415 20.73 -10.10 26.04
C CYS A 415 21.28 -8.70 25.84
N MET A 416 21.73 -8.04 26.90
CA MET A 416 22.54 -6.84 26.75
C MET A 416 23.94 -7.23 26.24
N VAL A 417 24.47 -6.49 25.27
CA VAL A 417 25.73 -6.83 24.59
C VAL A 417 26.93 -6.09 25.20
N LYS A 418 26.68 -4.94 25.81
CA LYS A 418 27.68 -4.10 26.49
C LYS A 418 27.02 -3.33 27.61
N SER A 419 27.80 -2.97 28.62
CA SER A 419 27.38 -2.05 29.68
C SER A 419 26.82 -0.76 29.07
N PRO A 420 25.83 -0.13 29.72
CA PRO A 420 25.28 1.13 29.25
C PRO A 420 26.37 2.21 29.13
N TYR A 421 26.23 3.10 28.14
CA TYR A 421 27.24 4.09 27.79
C TYR A 421 26.59 5.45 27.52
N LYS A 422 27.39 6.52 27.65
CA LYS A 422 26.95 7.87 27.29
C LYS A 422 26.93 7.98 25.77
N TYR A 423 25.76 8.22 25.19
CA TYR A 423 25.62 8.57 23.78
C TYR A 423 25.40 10.08 23.66
N LYS A 424 26.10 10.72 22.73
CA LYS A 424 25.93 12.14 22.39
C LYS A 424 25.60 12.26 20.90
N LYS A 425 24.61 13.12 20.60
CA LYS A 425 24.15 13.43 19.24
C LYS A 425 25.26 14.04 18.39
#